data_AF-A0A2V8YRZ8-F1
#
_entry.id   AF-A0A2V8YRZ8-F1
#
_cell.length_a   1.000
_cell.length_b   1.000
_cell.length_c   1.000
_cell.angle_alpha   90.00
_cell.angle_beta   90.00
_cell.angle_gamma   90.00
#
_symmetry.space_group_name_H-M   'P 1'
#
loop_
_entity.id
_entity.type
_entity.pdbx_description
1 polymer ?
#
loop_
_entity_poly.entity_id
_entity_poly.type
_entity_poly.pdbx_seq_one_letter_code
_entity_poly.pdbx_strand_id
1 'polypeptide(L)'
;MNRREFMQTALGAAVLTVDTARAADTPQRQRPAPMIGIQVGAASFVDEGIDPVLDRFQRDAHINGLFIATFSYGRGIAGRQVPGQPLPDHGKQEYDTAFHGGNFATTHEGFYARTSLRKIQSPDHPGFDVLASVLPKAQSRNMKTFCWYEDVFRRDLEGIDRLQEVTLSGKK
;
A
#
# COMPACT_ATOMS: atom_id res chain seq x y z
N MET A 1 1.00 21.55 38.10
CA MET A 1 1.42 22.50 37.04
C MET A 1 0.84 22.05 35.72
N ASN A 2 -0.06 22.84 35.16
CA ASN A 2 -0.72 22.59 33.88
C ASN A 2 0.01 23.35 32.75
N ARG A 3 0.06 22.78 31.54
CA ARG A 3 0.59 23.41 30.30
C ARG A 3 0.16 24.87 30.11
N ARG A 4 -1.04 25.23 30.54
CA ARG A 4 -1.59 26.60 30.44
C ARG A 4 -0.85 27.59 31.36
N GLU A 5 -0.47 27.16 32.56
CA GLU A 5 0.28 28.00 33.51
C GLU A 5 1.72 28.23 33.00
N PHE A 6 2.35 27.20 32.44
CA PHE A 6 3.71 27.30 31.88
C PHE A 6 3.80 28.30 30.70
N MET A 7 2.78 28.34 29.84
CA MET A 7 2.74 29.28 28.70
C MET A 7 2.53 30.73 29.13
N GLN A 8 1.82 30.97 30.24
CA GLN A 8 1.59 32.33 30.75
C GLN A 8 2.85 32.90 31.40
N THR A 9 3.67 32.08 32.05
CA THR A 9 4.93 32.53 32.66
C THR A 9 6.01 32.87 31.62
N ALA A 10 5.96 32.29 30.42
CA ALA A 10 6.95 32.53 29.37
C ALA A 10 6.81 33.90 28.65
N LEU A 11 5.68 34.59 28.83
CA LEU A 11 5.43 35.91 28.21
C LEU A 11 5.86 37.10 29.09
N GLY A 12 6.36 36.84 30.32
CA GLY A 12 6.56 37.88 31.34
C GLY A 12 7.97 38.46 31.48
N ALA A 13 8.98 38.00 30.75
CA ALA A 13 10.35 38.49 30.95
C ALA A 13 11.21 38.43 29.68
N ALA A 14 11.18 39.50 28.88
CA ALA A 14 12.35 40.08 28.19
C ALA A 14 11.89 41.23 27.29
N VAL A 15 11.98 42.47 27.78
CA VAL A 15 12.10 43.64 26.90
C VAL A 15 13.53 43.64 26.37
N LEU A 16 13.71 43.12 25.16
CA LEU A 16 14.89 43.37 24.34
C LEU A 16 14.37 43.92 23.01
N THR A 17 14.79 45.14 22.69
CA THR A 17 14.59 45.78 21.39
C THR A 17 15.34 44.96 20.34
N VAL A 18 14.64 44.05 19.67
CA VAL A 18 15.14 43.30 18.52
C VAL A 18 14.58 43.97 17.27
N ASP A 19 15.48 44.40 16.38
CA ASP A 19 15.18 44.90 15.04
C ASP A 19 14.11 44.03 14.35
N THR A 20 12.94 44.61 14.13
CA THR A 20 11.79 43.96 13.46
C THR A 20 11.99 43.82 11.94
N ALA A 21 13.14 44.20 11.40
CA ALA A 21 13.40 44.25 9.96
C ALA A 21 13.90 42.93 9.33
N ARG A 22 14.01 41.83 10.09
CA ARG A 22 14.52 40.54 9.55
C ARG A 22 13.72 39.28 9.93
N ALA A 23 12.46 39.44 10.35
CA ALA A 23 11.59 38.29 10.67
C ALA A 23 10.60 37.93 9.56
N ALA A 24 10.85 38.33 8.31
CA ALA A 24 9.95 38.06 7.19
C ALA A 24 10.72 37.47 6.00
N ASP A 25 11.18 36.21 6.12
CA ASP A 25 11.20 35.25 5.01
C ASP A 25 11.73 33.87 5.44
N THR A 26 11.20 33.31 6.54
CA THR A 26 11.33 31.86 6.69
C THR A 26 10.21 31.26 5.86
N PRO A 27 10.47 30.57 4.72
CA PRO A 27 9.41 29.92 3.98
C PRO A 27 8.75 28.95 4.94
N GLN A 28 7.50 29.25 5.30
CA GLN A 28 6.71 28.38 6.15
C GLN A 28 6.50 27.11 5.35
N ARG A 29 7.32 26.08 5.64
CA ARG A 29 7.23 24.76 5.00
C ARG A 29 5.77 24.33 5.12
N GLN A 30 5.06 24.38 3.99
CA GLN A 30 3.70 23.85 3.93
C GLN A 30 3.78 22.41 4.41
N ARG A 31 3.07 22.11 5.49
CA ARG A 31 2.98 20.74 5.98
C ARG A 31 2.38 19.91 4.83
N PRO A 32 3.00 18.79 4.44
CA PRO A 32 2.42 17.91 3.44
C PRO A 32 0.99 17.56 3.84
N ALA A 33 0.09 17.48 2.85
CA ALA A 33 -1.26 16.98 3.09
C ALA A 33 -1.21 15.62 3.79
N PRO A 34 -2.15 15.34 4.73
CA PRO A 34 -2.22 14.03 5.37
C PRO A 34 -2.45 12.94 4.31
N MET A 35 -1.86 11.78 4.54
CA MET A 35 -2.06 10.63 3.66
C MET A 35 -3.40 9.95 3.99
N ILE A 36 -4.25 9.79 2.99
CA ILE A 36 -5.47 8.99 3.04
C ILE A 36 -5.24 7.79 2.13
N GLY A 37 -4.99 6.65 2.76
CA GLY A 37 -4.56 5.42 2.11
C GLY A 37 -5.69 4.44 1.84
N ILE A 38 -5.61 3.70 0.75
CA ILE A 38 -6.44 2.52 0.49
C ILE A 38 -5.58 1.31 0.13
N GLN A 39 -5.95 0.16 0.67
CA GLN A 39 -5.43 -1.15 0.29
C GLN A 39 -6.23 -1.68 -0.89
N VAL A 40 -5.55 -2.07 -1.97
CA VAL A 40 -6.22 -2.49 -3.21
C VAL A 40 -5.45 -3.60 -3.92
N GLY A 41 -6.18 -4.64 -4.33
CA GLY A 41 -5.63 -5.78 -5.08
C GLY A 41 -5.69 -5.59 -6.59
N ALA A 42 -4.92 -6.40 -7.32
CA ALA A 42 -4.91 -6.37 -8.78
C ALA A 42 -6.29 -6.65 -9.39
N ALA A 43 -7.08 -7.54 -8.77
CA ALA A 43 -8.42 -7.91 -9.23
C ALA A 43 -9.37 -6.71 -9.38
N SER A 44 -9.29 -5.70 -8.51
CA SER A 44 -10.13 -4.49 -8.61
C SER A 44 -9.88 -3.76 -9.93
N PHE A 45 -8.63 -3.64 -10.36
CA PHE A 45 -8.28 -2.98 -11.62
C PHE A 45 -8.60 -3.83 -12.85
N VAL A 46 -8.46 -5.15 -12.73
CA VAL A 46 -8.81 -6.10 -13.80
C VAL A 46 -10.33 -6.12 -14.03
N ASP A 47 -11.11 -6.08 -12.97
CA ASP A 47 -12.56 -6.20 -13.05
C ASP A 47 -13.26 -4.88 -13.41
N GLU A 48 -12.80 -3.76 -12.85
CA GLU A 48 -13.48 -2.46 -12.95
C GLU A 48 -12.75 -1.44 -13.84
N GLY A 49 -11.51 -1.74 -14.21
CA GLY A 49 -10.64 -0.85 -14.98
C GLY A 49 -9.84 0.12 -14.10
N ILE A 50 -8.67 0.53 -14.59
CA ILE A 50 -7.72 1.36 -13.84
C ILE A 50 -8.26 2.77 -13.60
N ASP A 51 -8.58 3.50 -14.66
CA ASP A 51 -9.03 4.89 -14.54
C ASP A 51 -10.33 5.02 -13.71
N PRO A 52 -11.38 4.19 -13.92
CA PRO A 52 -12.59 4.26 -13.11
C PRO A 52 -12.37 4.03 -11.60
N VAL A 53 -11.52 3.07 -11.24
CA VAL A 53 -11.19 2.79 -9.83
C VAL A 53 -10.47 3.97 -9.20
N LEU A 54 -9.44 4.50 -9.87
CA LEU A 54 -8.68 5.64 -9.35
C LEU A 54 -9.54 6.89 -9.24
N ASP A 55 -10.40 7.16 -10.23
CA ASP A 55 -11.31 8.30 -10.21
C ASP A 55 -12.33 8.19 -9.07
N ARG A 56 -12.86 6.99 -8.81
CA ARG A 56 -13.76 6.72 -7.69
C ARG A 56 -13.08 6.95 -6.34
N PHE A 57 -11.88 6.41 -6.15
CA PHE A 57 -11.09 6.60 -4.93
C PHE A 57 -10.85 8.08 -4.63
N GLN A 58 -10.55 8.86 -5.67
CA GLN A 58 -10.30 10.28 -5.54
C GLN A 58 -11.57 11.09 -5.25
N ARG A 59 -12.64 10.82 -5.99
CA ARG A 59 -13.91 11.55 -5.91
C ARG A 59 -14.64 11.27 -4.61
N ASP A 60 -14.73 10.01 -4.20
CA ASP A 60 -15.65 9.59 -3.15
C ASP A 60 -15.00 9.58 -1.75
N ALA A 61 -13.68 9.36 -1.68
CA ALA A 61 -12.97 9.18 -0.41
C ALA A 61 -11.68 10.03 -0.31
N HIS A 62 -11.40 10.88 -1.29
CA HIS A 62 -10.19 11.72 -1.34
C HIS A 62 -8.88 10.94 -1.13
N ILE A 63 -8.85 9.68 -1.59
CA ILE A 63 -7.66 8.83 -1.50
C ILE A 63 -6.49 9.52 -2.23
N ASN A 64 -5.35 9.58 -1.55
CA ASN A 64 -4.10 10.10 -2.10
C ASN A 64 -2.91 9.15 -1.90
N GLY A 65 -3.17 7.95 -1.39
CA GLY A 65 -2.20 6.87 -1.22
C GLY A 65 -2.78 5.51 -1.59
N LEU A 66 -2.13 4.79 -2.50
CA LEU A 66 -2.44 3.42 -2.87
C LEU A 66 -1.44 2.47 -2.22
N PHE A 67 -1.96 1.48 -1.51
CA PHE A 67 -1.22 0.33 -1.00
C PHE A 67 -1.61 -0.86 -1.86
N ILE A 68 -0.88 -1.06 -2.96
CA ILE A 68 -1.21 -2.08 -3.96
C ILE A 68 -0.69 -3.42 -3.46
N ALA A 69 -1.55 -4.43 -3.37
CA ALA A 69 -1.15 -5.81 -3.08
C ALA A 69 -0.33 -6.37 -4.25
N THR A 70 0.97 -6.11 -4.26
CA THR A 70 1.87 -6.50 -5.35
C THR A 70 2.34 -7.94 -5.21
N PHE A 71 2.35 -8.48 -3.98
CA PHE A 71 2.81 -9.84 -3.71
C PHE A 71 2.01 -10.47 -2.57
N SER A 72 1.42 -11.64 -2.80
CA SER A 72 0.60 -12.35 -1.82
C SER A 72 0.24 -13.75 -2.30
N TYR A 73 0.32 -14.75 -1.42
CA TYR A 73 -0.26 -16.08 -1.65
C TYR A 73 -1.54 -16.34 -0.85
N GLY A 74 -1.91 -15.43 0.04
CA GLY A 74 -3.16 -15.46 0.77
C GLY A 74 -4.27 -14.72 0.02
N ARG A 75 -5.51 -15.10 0.30
CA ARG A 75 -6.68 -14.48 -0.34
C ARG A 75 -7.05 -13.13 0.26
N GLY A 76 -6.56 -12.83 1.47
CA GLY A 76 -7.03 -11.70 2.26
C GLY A 76 -6.80 -10.34 1.57
N ILE A 77 -5.70 -10.21 0.83
CA ILE A 77 -5.29 -8.93 0.24
C ILE A 77 -5.32 -8.94 -1.30
N ALA A 78 -5.30 -10.13 -1.91
CA ALA A 78 -5.19 -10.29 -3.35
C ALA A 78 -6.32 -11.14 -3.97
N GLY A 79 -7.06 -11.90 -3.17
CA GLY A 79 -8.13 -12.77 -3.66
C GLY A 79 -9.49 -12.07 -3.71
N ARG A 80 -10.43 -12.68 -4.43
CA ARG A 80 -11.86 -12.31 -4.33
C ARG A 80 -12.49 -12.93 -3.08
N GLN A 81 -13.71 -12.47 -2.79
CA GLN A 81 -14.56 -13.00 -1.72
C GLN A 81 -14.57 -14.55 -1.72
N VAL A 82 -14.64 -15.14 -0.52
CA VAL A 82 -14.67 -16.59 -0.36
C VAL A 82 -16.09 -17.13 -0.63
N PRO A 83 -16.23 -18.31 -1.27
CA PRO A 83 -17.53 -18.93 -1.50
C PRO A 83 -18.38 -19.06 -0.25
N GLY A 84 -19.68 -18.78 -0.37
CA GLY A 84 -20.64 -18.83 0.74
C GLY A 84 -20.75 -17.55 1.56
N GLN A 85 -19.93 -16.54 1.28
CA GLN A 85 -20.07 -15.19 1.83
C GLN A 85 -20.74 -14.26 0.81
N PRO A 86 -21.50 -13.25 1.24
CA PRO A 86 -22.06 -12.24 0.33
C PRO A 86 -20.98 -11.58 -0.51
N LEU A 87 -21.23 -11.46 -1.81
CA LEU A 87 -20.37 -10.73 -2.73
C LEU A 87 -20.46 -9.23 -2.44
N PRO A 88 -19.36 -8.48 -2.62
CA PRO A 88 -19.39 -7.03 -2.53
C PRO A 88 -20.26 -6.41 -3.63
N ASP A 89 -20.64 -5.16 -3.44
CA ASP A 89 -21.41 -4.35 -4.40
C ASP A 89 -20.59 -3.82 -5.59
N HIS A 90 -19.32 -4.23 -5.71
CA HIS A 90 -18.38 -3.83 -6.75
C HIS A 90 -17.55 -5.04 -7.22
N GLY A 91 -16.69 -4.81 -8.22
CA GLY A 91 -15.98 -5.87 -8.93
C GLY A 91 -16.92 -6.82 -9.68
N LYS A 92 -16.36 -7.93 -10.19
CA LYS A 92 -17.17 -8.98 -10.80
C LYS A 92 -17.97 -9.72 -9.73
N GLN A 93 -19.22 -10.03 -10.07
CA GLN A 93 -20.12 -10.81 -9.22
C GLN A 93 -19.83 -12.31 -9.33
N GLU A 94 -18.59 -12.69 -9.03
CA GLU A 94 -18.11 -14.07 -9.10
C GLU A 94 -17.10 -14.37 -7.98
N TYR A 95 -17.12 -15.61 -7.49
CA TYR A 95 -16.07 -16.09 -6.61
C TYR A 95 -14.84 -16.51 -7.42
N ASP A 96 -13.66 -16.29 -6.86
CA ASP A 96 -12.43 -16.87 -7.39
C ASP A 96 -12.12 -18.18 -6.65
N THR A 97 -12.49 -19.32 -7.21
CA THR A 97 -12.18 -20.63 -6.60
C THR A 97 -10.80 -21.17 -6.97
N ALA A 98 -10.10 -20.52 -7.90
CA ALA A 98 -8.83 -20.99 -8.46
C ALA A 98 -7.64 -20.09 -8.10
N PHE A 99 -7.83 -19.13 -7.18
CA PHE A 99 -6.79 -18.23 -6.69
C PHE A 99 -5.47 -18.95 -6.40
N HIS A 100 -4.42 -18.55 -7.09
CA HIS A 100 -3.09 -19.11 -6.95
C HIS A 100 -2.18 -18.22 -6.10
N GLY A 101 -2.27 -16.90 -6.29
CA GLY A 101 -1.38 -15.89 -5.71
C GLY A 101 0.01 -15.88 -6.33
N GLY A 102 0.84 -14.95 -5.85
CA GLY A 102 2.20 -14.70 -6.30
C GLY A 102 2.48 -13.20 -6.37
N ASN A 103 3.35 -12.82 -7.30
CA ASN A 103 3.67 -11.44 -7.65
C ASN A 103 2.77 -10.99 -8.80
N PHE A 104 2.03 -9.91 -8.60
CA PHE A 104 1.12 -9.32 -9.58
C PHE A 104 1.79 -8.23 -10.45
N ALA A 105 3.06 -7.95 -10.21
CA ALA A 105 3.93 -7.20 -11.10
C ALA A 105 4.90 -8.14 -11.81
N THR A 106 5.55 -7.66 -12.88
CA THR A 106 6.55 -8.43 -13.62
C THR A 106 7.72 -8.78 -12.71
N THR A 107 8.02 -10.07 -12.58
CA THR A 107 9.20 -10.52 -11.84
C THR A 107 10.47 -10.36 -12.68
N HIS A 108 11.56 -10.02 -12.00
CA HIS A 108 12.89 -10.01 -12.61
C HIS A 108 13.79 -11.00 -11.85
N GLU A 109 13.94 -12.21 -12.40
CA GLU A 109 14.62 -13.35 -11.76
C GLU A 109 16.05 -13.03 -11.28
N GLY A 110 16.75 -12.09 -11.94
CA GLY A 110 18.07 -11.64 -11.52
C GLY A 110 18.11 -11.09 -10.09
N PHE A 111 17.05 -10.43 -9.62
CA PHE A 111 16.98 -9.93 -8.24
C PHE A 111 16.72 -11.04 -7.21
N TYR A 112 16.20 -12.19 -7.66
CA TYR A 112 15.91 -13.33 -6.80
C TYR A 112 17.03 -14.37 -6.80
N ALA A 113 18.04 -14.27 -7.68
CA ALA A 113 19.07 -15.28 -7.90
C ALA A 113 19.78 -15.82 -6.63
N ARG A 114 19.81 -15.04 -5.54
CA ARG A 114 20.42 -15.43 -4.25
C ARG A 114 19.41 -15.73 -3.12
N THR A 115 18.12 -15.81 -3.42
CA THR A 115 17.07 -16.25 -2.47
C THR A 115 16.61 -17.67 -2.83
N SER A 116 15.69 -18.28 -2.07
CA SER A 116 14.97 -19.48 -2.53
C SER A 116 13.65 -19.16 -3.22
N LEU A 117 13.23 -17.89 -3.29
CA LEU A 117 12.03 -17.48 -4.04
C LEU A 117 12.28 -17.61 -5.54
N ARG A 118 11.59 -18.56 -6.19
CA ARG A 118 11.68 -18.78 -7.65
C ARG A 118 10.28 -18.90 -8.22
N LYS A 119 10.12 -18.48 -9.48
CA LYS A 119 8.86 -18.67 -10.25
C LYS A 119 7.65 -18.11 -9.49
N ILE A 120 7.81 -16.93 -8.90
CA ILE A 120 6.81 -16.34 -8.01
C ILE A 120 5.79 -15.46 -8.75
N GLN A 121 5.86 -15.35 -10.08
CA GLN A 121 4.87 -14.61 -10.86
C GLN A 121 3.48 -15.21 -10.65
N SER A 122 2.48 -14.38 -10.32
CA SER A 122 1.11 -14.85 -10.20
C SER A 122 0.55 -15.22 -11.58
N PRO A 123 -0.09 -16.38 -11.73
CA PRO A 123 -0.82 -16.75 -12.94
C PRO A 123 -2.26 -16.22 -12.95
N ASP A 124 -2.74 -15.59 -11.87
CA ASP A 124 -4.16 -15.24 -11.70
C ASP A 124 -4.65 -14.21 -12.74
N HIS A 125 -3.75 -13.34 -13.20
CA HIS A 125 -4.04 -12.28 -14.18
C HIS A 125 -2.97 -12.29 -15.30
N PRO A 126 -3.03 -13.26 -16.24
CA PRO A 126 -1.99 -13.43 -17.24
C PRO A 126 -1.78 -12.17 -18.10
N GLY A 127 -0.53 -11.73 -18.19
CA GLY A 127 -0.15 -10.55 -18.99
C GLY A 127 -0.49 -9.20 -18.34
N PHE A 128 -1.06 -9.17 -17.14
CA PHE A 128 -1.35 -7.95 -16.41
C PHE A 128 -0.28 -7.68 -15.35
N ASP A 129 0.49 -6.62 -15.56
CA ASP A 129 1.40 -6.07 -14.54
C ASP A 129 0.70 -4.90 -13.83
N VAL A 130 0.34 -5.11 -12.56
CA VAL A 130 -0.39 -4.12 -11.78
C VAL A 130 0.40 -2.82 -11.59
N LEU A 131 1.72 -2.90 -11.39
CA LEU A 131 2.54 -1.71 -11.16
C LEU A 131 2.75 -0.94 -12.45
N ALA A 132 3.13 -1.62 -13.53
CA ALA A 132 3.34 -0.98 -14.83
C ALA A 132 2.07 -0.30 -15.35
N SER A 133 0.90 -0.89 -15.07
CA SER A 133 -0.39 -0.38 -15.54
C SER A 133 -0.94 0.75 -14.65
N VAL A 134 -0.85 0.62 -13.32
CA VAL A 134 -1.50 1.54 -12.36
C VAL A 134 -0.60 2.72 -12.02
N LEU A 135 0.72 2.52 -11.86
CA LEU A 135 1.62 3.55 -11.34
C LEU A 135 1.59 4.86 -12.15
N PRO A 136 1.66 4.86 -13.50
CA PRO A 136 1.61 6.11 -14.27
C PRO A 136 0.29 6.86 -14.09
N LYS A 137 -0.83 6.13 -13.97
CA LYS A 137 -2.19 6.67 -13.81
C LYS A 137 -2.44 7.21 -12.40
N ALA A 138 -1.83 6.60 -11.39
CA ALA A 138 -1.86 7.07 -10.01
C ALA A 138 -1.01 8.35 -9.86
N GLN A 139 0.19 8.37 -10.48
CA GLN A 139 1.08 9.54 -10.45
C GLN A 139 0.47 10.76 -11.14
N SER A 140 -0.22 10.59 -12.28
CA SER A 140 -0.92 11.70 -12.95
C SER A 140 -2.04 12.31 -12.08
N ARG A 141 -2.49 11.59 -11.06
CA ARG A 141 -3.50 11.99 -10.08
C ARG A 141 -2.88 12.47 -8.76
N ASN A 142 -1.57 12.61 -8.65
CA ASN A 142 -0.85 12.91 -7.40
C ASN A 142 -1.10 11.90 -6.27
N MET A 143 -1.40 10.64 -6.61
CA MET A 143 -1.51 9.56 -5.63
C MET A 143 -0.14 8.94 -5.39
N LYS A 144 0.26 8.81 -4.12
CA LYS A 144 1.43 8.03 -3.72
C LYS A 144 1.11 6.55 -3.92
N THR A 145 2.08 5.76 -4.39
CA THR A 145 1.91 4.32 -4.58
C THR A 145 2.94 3.59 -3.74
N PHE A 146 2.48 2.62 -2.96
CA PHE A 146 3.28 1.77 -2.09
C PHE A 146 3.04 0.31 -2.46
N CYS A 147 4.12 -0.45 -2.57
CA CYS A 147 4.04 -1.91 -2.68
C CYS A 147 3.65 -2.46 -1.31
N TRP A 148 2.47 -3.05 -1.24
CA TRP A 148 2.00 -3.78 -0.09
C TRP A 148 2.08 -5.27 -0.38
N TYR A 149 2.55 -6.03 0.60
CA TYR A 149 2.66 -7.47 0.52
C TYR A 149 2.38 -8.07 1.90
N GLU A 150 2.09 -9.36 1.90
CA GLU A 150 1.98 -10.16 3.10
C GLU A 150 3.04 -11.27 3.09
N ASP A 151 3.38 -11.76 4.27
CA ASP A 151 4.29 -12.87 4.53
C ASP A 151 3.56 -14.23 4.56
N VAL A 152 2.33 -14.28 4.04
CA VAL A 152 1.60 -15.53 3.84
C VAL A 152 2.19 -16.22 2.62
N PHE A 153 2.88 -17.33 2.88
CA PHE A 153 3.41 -18.19 1.82
C PHE A 153 2.66 -19.50 1.73
N ARG A 154 2.48 -19.94 0.49
CA ARG A 154 2.04 -21.29 0.17
C ARG A 154 3.10 -22.32 0.54
N ARG A 155 2.66 -23.46 1.08
CA ARG A 155 3.56 -24.52 1.59
C ARG A 155 4.18 -25.38 0.49
N ASP A 156 3.59 -25.36 -0.70
CA ASP A 156 4.02 -26.14 -1.87
C ASP A 156 5.03 -25.40 -2.77
N LEU A 157 5.44 -24.19 -2.38
CA LEU A 157 6.47 -23.43 -3.08
C LEU A 157 7.86 -24.06 -2.87
N GLU A 158 8.61 -24.21 -3.96
CA GLU A 158 9.97 -24.76 -3.92
C GLU A 158 10.88 -23.90 -3.03
N GLY A 159 11.53 -24.53 -2.04
CA GLY A 159 12.50 -23.87 -1.14
C GLY A 159 11.88 -22.88 -0.14
N ILE A 160 10.55 -22.92 0.05
CA ILE A 160 9.86 -21.99 0.97
C ILE A 160 10.16 -22.23 2.44
N ASP A 161 10.49 -23.47 2.79
CA ASP A 161 10.86 -23.90 4.13
C ASP A 161 12.07 -23.14 4.70
N ARG A 162 12.87 -22.52 3.83
CA ARG A 162 14.03 -21.68 4.18
C ARG A 162 13.67 -20.21 4.46
N LEU A 163 12.45 -19.79 4.11
CA LEU A 163 11.97 -18.41 4.21
C LEU A 163 10.85 -18.25 5.22
N GLN A 164 10.28 -19.35 5.70
CA GLN A 164 9.29 -19.34 6.75
C GLN A 164 9.92 -19.01 8.10
N GLU A 165 9.27 -18.12 8.83
CA GLU A 165 9.62 -17.88 10.23
C GLU A 165 9.45 -19.15 11.04
N VAL A 166 10.35 -19.34 11.99
CA VAL A 166 10.28 -20.43 12.97
C VAL A 166 9.77 -19.83 14.26
N THR A 167 8.79 -20.46 14.89
CA THR A 167 8.33 -20.04 16.22
C THR A 167 9.50 -20.05 17.22
N LEU A 168 9.38 -19.30 18.32
CA LEU A 168 10.38 -19.33 19.41
C LEU A 168 10.67 -20.75 19.93
N SER A 169 9.70 -21.67 19.80
CA SER A 169 9.84 -23.08 20.19
C SER A 169 10.64 -23.95 19.21
N GLY A 170 11.11 -23.39 18.09
CA GLY A 170 11.81 -24.11 17.03
C GLY A 170 10.88 -24.87 16.06
N LYS A 171 9.56 -24.79 16.24
CA LYS A 171 8.57 -25.37 15.32
C LYS A 171 8.33 -24.44 14.13
N LYS A 172 8.26 -25.03 12.93
CA LYS A 172 7.76 -24.40 11.70
C LYS A 172 6.24 -24.50 11.62
#